data_AF-A0A2Z2M7N4-F1
#
_entry.id   AF-A0A2Z2M7N4-F1
#
_cell.length_a   1.000
_cell.length_b   1.000
_cell.length_c   1.000
_cell.angle_alpha   90.00
_cell.angle_beta   90.00
_cell.angle_gamma   90.00
#
_symmetry.space_group_name_H-M   'P 1'
#
loop_
_entity.id
_entity.type
_entity.pdbx_description
1 polymer ?
#
loop_
_entity_poly.entity_id
_entity_poly.type
_entity_poly.pdbx_seq_one_letter_code
_entity_poly.pdbx_strand_id
1 'polypeptide(L)'
;MRRTSLLLPVALALIAVGAVHFLMVYTLEENESSVNSSLEYNISPEALGEAYVYTYHMRGSGFMTPSEDGVGIICPGKFGAFYGVDINRETVFITAENLTNKARRGLRDPYLIVERILKDQRSKVIKEENGTRVLKLYWNTSEKYGPETVVIHHTLRAVFQNGSPVEVYESHTNEIVNDSPSVIVDYVDTRSVYTIRKTYCWPDIFGRNKTVLRWYLELLFKGVSRPS
;
A
#
# COMPACT_ATOMS: atom_id res chain seq x y z
N MET A 1 3.77 46.94 -25.74
CA MET A 1 4.49 45.75 -25.22
C MET A 1 4.33 45.68 -23.70
N ARG A 2 3.35 44.92 -23.18
CA ARG A 2 3.19 44.68 -21.74
C ARG A 2 3.83 43.32 -21.42
N ARG A 3 5.04 43.33 -20.84
CA ARG A 3 5.62 42.16 -20.17
C ARG A 3 5.01 42.09 -18.77
N THR A 4 3.83 41.50 -18.62
CA THR A 4 3.31 41.14 -17.31
C THR A 4 4.03 39.88 -16.84
N SER A 5 4.82 40.08 -15.79
CA SER A 5 5.67 39.11 -15.12
C SER A 5 4.93 37.83 -14.75
N LEU A 6 5.38 36.70 -15.30
CA LEU A 6 4.94 35.34 -14.97
C LEU A 6 5.33 34.89 -13.54
N LEU A 7 6.05 35.73 -12.78
CA LEU A 7 6.55 35.39 -11.45
C LEU A 7 5.49 35.54 -10.36
N LEU A 8 4.48 36.39 -10.56
CA LEU A 8 3.44 36.65 -9.56
C LEU A 8 2.54 35.43 -9.26
N PRO A 9 2.03 34.68 -10.26
CA PRO A 9 1.20 33.50 -9.98
C PRO A 9 2.00 32.33 -9.37
N VAL A 10 3.29 32.20 -9.70
CA VAL A 10 4.14 31.14 -9.14
C VAL A 10 4.49 31.42 -7.68
N ALA A 11 4.75 32.68 -7.32
CA ALA A 11 4.99 33.08 -5.94
C ALA A 11 3.75 32.87 -5.06
N LEU A 12 2.54 33.17 -5.56
CA LEU A 12 1.29 32.93 -4.84
C LEU A 12 1.01 31.43 -4.62
N ALA A 13 1.35 30.57 -5.58
CA ALA A 13 1.20 29.12 -5.42
C ALA A 13 2.15 28.54 -4.36
N LEU A 14 3.39 29.02 -4.28
CA LEU A 14 4.36 28.57 -3.28
C LEU A 14 3.99 29.01 -1.85
N ILE A 15 3.44 30.21 -1.70
CA ILE A 15 2.94 30.71 -0.40
C ILE A 15 1.74 29.88 0.08
N ALA A 16 0.84 29.50 -0.82
CA ALA A 16 -0.30 28.65 -0.48
C ALA A 16 0.12 27.24 -0.02
N VAL A 17 1.13 26.63 -0.67
CA VAL A 17 1.64 25.30 -0.29
C VAL A 17 2.40 25.35 1.05
N GLY A 18 3.17 26.42 1.29
CA GLY A 18 3.86 26.64 2.56
C GLY A 18 2.92 26.89 3.74
N ALA A 19 1.86 27.68 3.54
CA ALA A 19 0.87 27.96 4.58
C ALA A 19 0.04 26.72 4.98
N VAL A 20 -0.27 25.84 4.02
CA VAL A 20 -0.97 24.58 4.30
C VAL A 20 -0.10 23.59 5.07
N HIS A 21 1.22 23.57 4.81
CA HIS A 21 2.14 22.77 5.63
C HIS A 21 2.29 23.33 7.06
N PHE A 22 2.30 24.66 7.23
CA PHE A 22 2.46 25.26 8.55
C PHE A 22 1.20 25.13 9.43
N LEU A 23 0.00 25.13 8.84
CA LEU A 23 -1.24 24.91 9.60
C LEU A 23 -1.48 23.45 10.01
N MET A 24 -0.93 22.47 9.28
CA MET A 24 -1.13 21.04 9.62
C MET A 24 -0.26 20.55 10.79
N VAL A 25 0.81 21.27 11.14
CA VAL A 25 1.73 20.86 12.22
C VAL A 25 1.26 21.31 13.61
N TYR A 26 0.28 22.21 13.71
CA TYR A 26 -0.06 22.90 14.97
C TYR A 26 -1.35 22.47 15.67
N THR A 27 -2.02 21.39 15.27
CA THR A 27 -3.25 20.92 15.92
C THR A 27 -3.18 19.44 16.31
N LEU A 28 -2.27 19.09 17.21
CA LEU A 28 -2.31 17.82 17.95
C LEU A 28 -1.83 18.06 19.39
N GLU A 29 -2.68 18.67 20.20
CA GLU A 29 -2.57 18.64 21.65
C GLU A 29 -3.96 18.44 22.26
N GLU A 30 -4.02 17.48 23.20
CA GLU A 30 -5.07 17.18 24.19
C GLU A 30 -6.42 16.58 23.73
N ASN A 31 -6.61 15.28 24.02
CA ASN A 31 -7.38 14.86 25.21
C ASN A 31 -7.43 13.33 25.38
N GLU A 32 -6.99 12.85 26.54
CA GLU A 32 -7.37 11.56 27.11
C GLU A 32 -8.72 11.68 27.84
N SER A 33 -9.59 10.66 27.75
CA SER A 33 -10.27 10.06 28.93
C SER A 33 -11.31 8.98 28.54
N SER A 34 -11.08 7.77 29.10
CA SER A 34 -12.01 6.83 29.75
C SER A 34 -13.16 6.07 29.04
N VAL A 35 -13.01 4.73 29.04
CA VAL A 35 -13.89 3.68 29.62
C VAL A 35 -15.03 3.00 28.80
N ASN A 36 -14.78 1.68 28.61
CA ASN A 36 -15.62 0.45 28.62
C ASN A 36 -16.64 0.02 27.53
N SER A 37 -16.26 -1.15 26.99
CA SER A 37 -16.99 -2.43 26.79
C SER A 37 -18.04 -2.59 25.69
N SER A 38 -17.71 -3.58 24.85
CA SER A 38 -18.57 -4.38 23.96
C SER A 38 -19.44 -3.60 22.98
N LEU A 39 -18.87 -3.25 21.82
CA LEU A 39 -19.65 -3.01 20.62
C LEU A 39 -19.03 -3.71 19.42
N GLU A 40 -19.87 -4.53 18.80
CA GLU A 40 -19.83 -5.03 17.43
C GLU A 40 -19.03 -4.10 16.49
N TYR A 41 -17.91 -4.60 15.93
CA TYR A 41 -17.06 -3.81 15.03
C TYR A 41 -17.73 -3.65 13.67
N ASN A 42 -18.66 -2.71 13.59
CA ASN A 42 -19.11 -2.15 12.32
C ASN A 42 -18.11 -1.05 11.94
N ILE A 43 -16.96 -1.45 11.38
CA ILE A 43 -16.03 -0.51 10.75
C ILE A 43 -16.69 -0.06 9.44
N SER A 44 -17.55 0.95 9.53
CA SER A 44 -18.03 1.67 8.36
C SER A 44 -16.89 2.56 7.83
N PRO A 45 -16.55 2.48 6.53
CA PRO A 45 -15.63 3.40 5.85
C PRO A 45 -16.11 4.87 5.80
N GLU A 46 -17.26 5.19 6.39
CA GLU A 46 -18.08 6.38 6.04
C GLU A 46 -17.88 7.60 6.95
N ALA A 47 -16.98 7.57 7.94
CA ALA A 47 -16.54 8.80 8.61
C ALA A 47 -15.48 9.51 7.75
N LEU A 48 -15.92 10.14 6.67
CA LEU A 48 -15.16 10.99 5.73
C LEU A 48 -13.91 11.64 6.36
N GLY A 49 -12.69 11.12 6.15
CA GLY A 49 -11.52 11.83 6.68
C GLY A 49 -10.14 11.25 6.38
N GLU A 50 -9.94 9.95 6.50
CA GLU A 50 -8.57 9.40 6.48
C GLU A 50 -8.28 8.68 5.17
N ALA A 51 -7.63 9.41 4.26
CA ALA A 51 -6.89 8.79 3.19
C ALA A 51 -5.70 8.02 3.77
N TYR A 52 -5.03 7.24 2.94
CA TYR A 52 -3.74 6.71 3.30
C TYR A 52 -2.80 6.75 2.11
N VAL A 53 -1.53 6.99 2.41
CA VAL A 53 -0.42 6.75 1.51
C VAL A 53 0.27 5.47 1.90
N TYR A 54 0.87 4.80 0.92
CA TYR A 54 1.68 3.64 1.17
C TYR A 54 2.90 3.63 0.27
N THR A 55 3.98 3.07 0.79
CA THR A 55 5.10 2.60 -0.03
C THR A 55 4.87 1.13 -0.36
N TYR A 56 5.38 0.71 -1.51
CA TYR A 56 5.30 -0.66 -1.99
C TYR A 56 6.68 -1.07 -2.48
N HIS A 57 7.14 -2.21 -1.98
CA HIS A 57 8.40 -2.81 -2.39
C HIS A 57 8.17 -4.29 -2.66
N MET A 58 8.36 -4.69 -3.91
CA MET A 58 8.39 -6.09 -4.32
C MET A 58 9.82 -6.49 -4.66
N ARG A 59 10.25 -7.61 -4.10
CA ARG A 59 11.52 -8.25 -4.38
C ARG A 59 11.28 -9.74 -4.62
N GLY A 60 11.77 -10.21 -5.74
CA GLY A 60 11.87 -11.63 -6.04
C GLY A 60 13.31 -12.13 -5.90
N SER A 61 13.45 -13.36 -5.46
CA SER A 61 14.68 -14.16 -5.54
C SER A 61 14.42 -15.38 -6.41
N GLY A 62 15.43 -15.82 -7.17
CA GLY A 62 15.31 -16.93 -8.13
C GLY A 62 15.57 -16.52 -9.59
N PHE A 63 15.26 -17.40 -10.54
CA PHE A 63 15.32 -17.06 -11.96
C PHE A 63 14.31 -15.96 -12.30
N MET A 64 14.74 -14.97 -13.09
CA MET A 64 13.98 -13.75 -13.41
C MET A 64 13.49 -12.97 -12.17
N THR A 65 14.38 -12.62 -11.24
CA THR A 65 14.06 -11.85 -10.00
C THR A 65 13.22 -10.59 -10.28
N PRO A 66 11.89 -10.59 -10.10
CA PRO A 66 11.11 -9.39 -10.31
C PRO A 66 11.41 -8.36 -9.22
N SER A 67 11.48 -7.09 -9.59
CA SER A 67 11.56 -5.98 -8.64
C SER A 67 10.60 -4.88 -9.06
N GLU A 68 9.72 -4.44 -8.17
CA GLU A 68 8.86 -3.29 -8.41
C GLU A 68 8.88 -2.45 -7.14
N ASP A 69 9.01 -1.13 -7.29
CA ASP A 69 8.94 -0.20 -6.17
C ASP A 69 7.91 0.87 -6.51
N GLY A 70 7.13 1.32 -5.55
CA GLY A 70 6.19 2.39 -5.78
C GLY A 70 5.66 3.05 -4.52
N VAL A 71 4.86 4.09 -4.75
CA VAL A 71 4.04 4.74 -3.74
C VAL A 71 2.65 4.94 -4.29
N GLY A 72 1.66 4.85 -3.43
CA GLY A 72 0.30 5.19 -3.79
C GLY A 72 -0.40 5.97 -2.72
N ILE A 73 -1.52 6.55 -3.13
CA ILE A 73 -2.48 7.22 -2.27
C ILE A 73 -3.87 6.67 -2.60
N ILE A 74 -4.63 6.35 -1.56
CA ILE A 74 -6.02 5.94 -1.68
C ILE A 74 -6.86 6.90 -0.86
N CYS A 75 -7.85 7.46 -1.52
CA CYS A 75 -8.95 8.20 -0.96
C CYS A 75 -10.22 7.36 -1.10
N PRO A 76 -10.58 6.59 -0.04
CA PRO A 76 -11.75 5.72 -0.09
C PRO A 76 -12.99 6.46 -0.58
N GLY A 77 -13.72 5.84 -1.51
CA GLY A 77 -14.92 6.42 -2.12
C GLY A 77 -14.69 7.58 -3.11
N LYS A 78 -13.45 8.05 -3.33
CA LYS A 78 -13.18 9.20 -4.22
C LYS A 78 -12.21 8.90 -5.37
N PHE A 79 -10.98 8.51 -5.05
CA PHE A 79 -9.95 8.23 -6.06
C PHE A 79 -8.77 7.49 -5.45
N GLY A 80 -7.91 6.97 -6.31
CA GLY A 80 -6.61 6.44 -5.93
C GLY A 80 -5.60 6.64 -7.04
N ALA A 81 -4.34 6.69 -6.67
CA ALA A 81 -3.25 6.74 -7.61
C ALA A 81 -2.02 5.98 -7.11
N PHE A 82 -1.25 5.50 -8.05
CA PHE A 82 -0.02 4.76 -7.84
C PHE A 82 1.03 5.28 -8.82
N TYR A 83 2.23 5.48 -8.31
CA TYR A 83 3.43 5.81 -9.07
C TYR A 83 4.52 4.84 -8.67
N GLY A 84 5.20 4.25 -9.64
CA GLY A 84 6.28 3.31 -9.35
C GLY A 84 7.20 3.07 -10.51
N VAL A 85 8.14 2.16 -10.29
CA VAL A 85 9.10 1.65 -11.25
C VAL A 85 8.94 0.14 -11.30
N ASP A 86 8.67 -0.40 -12.48
CA ASP A 86 8.45 -1.83 -12.69
C ASP A 86 9.74 -2.64 -12.85
N ILE A 87 9.58 -3.93 -13.14
CA ILE A 87 10.68 -4.88 -13.35
C ILE A 87 11.61 -4.49 -14.51
N ASN A 88 11.11 -3.73 -15.49
CA ASN A 88 11.87 -3.25 -16.64
C ASN A 88 12.50 -1.88 -16.40
N ARG A 89 12.38 -1.36 -15.16
CA ARG A 89 12.75 0.01 -14.76
C ARG A 89 11.92 1.08 -15.46
N GLU A 90 10.74 0.74 -15.95
CA GLU A 90 9.84 1.69 -16.57
C GLU A 90 8.99 2.38 -15.52
N THR A 91 8.75 3.67 -15.71
CA THR A 91 7.90 4.44 -14.81
C THR A 91 6.44 4.11 -15.10
N VAL A 92 5.74 3.65 -14.07
CA VAL A 92 4.30 3.36 -14.10
C VAL A 92 3.56 4.42 -13.33
N PHE A 93 2.49 4.96 -13.92
CA PHE A 93 1.57 5.86 -13.25
C PHE A 93 0.13 5.45 -13.56
N ILE A 94 -0.62 5.12 -12.52
CA ILE A 94 -1.99 4.63 -12.60
C ILE A 94 -2.86 5.49 -11.71
N THR A 95 -4.05 5.84 -12.21
CA THR A 95 -5.06 6.61 -11.47
C THR A 95 -6.43 5.96 -11.66
N ALA A 96 -7.25 5.95 -10.62
CA ALA A 96 -8.63 5.50 -10.72
C ALA A 96 -9.55 6.39 -9.87
N GLU A 97 -10.66 6.85 -10.44
CA GLU A 97 -11.70 7.59 -9.71
C GLU A 97 -12.73 6.63 -9.10
N ASN A 98 -12.97 5.49 -9.74
CA ASN A 98 -13.84 4.44 -9.18
C ASN A 98 -12.99 3.29 -8.61
N LEU A 99 -12.92 3.22 -7.27
CA LEU A 99 -12.12 2.25 -6.51
C LEU A 99 -12.75 0.86 -6.43
N THR A 100 -13.12 0.28 -7.58
CA THR A 100 -13.50 -1.14 -7.68
C THR A 100 -12.34 -2.05 -7.26
N ASN A 101 -12.62 -3.29 -6.87
CA ASN A 101 -11.56 -4.27 -6.54
C ASN A 101 -10.56 -4.50 -7.68
N LYS A 102 -10.98 -4.34 -8.95
CA LYS A 102 -10.06 -4.40 -10.10
C LYS A 102 -9.13 -3.18 -10.13
N ALA A 103 -9.68 -1.97 -9.95
CA ALA A 103 -8.89 -0.74 -9.90
C ALA A 103 -7.91 -0.74 -8.73
N ARG A 104 -8.38 -1.09 -7.53
CA ARG A 104 -7.56 -1.21 -6.32
C ARG A 104 -6.39 -2.19 -6.48
N ARG A 105 -6.61 -3.33 -7.17
CA ARG A 105 -5.52 -4.25 -7.54
C ARG A 105 -4.48 -3.62 -8.46
N GLY A 106 -4.94 -2.90 -9.48
CA GLY A 106 -4.05 -2.16 -10.38
C GLY A 106 -3.26 -1.06 -9.67
N LEU A 107 -3.81 -0.50 -8.60
CA LEU A 107 -3.13 0.47 -7.76
C LEU A 107 -2.18 -0.16 -6.73
N ARG A 108 -2.12 -1.50 -6.56
CA ARG A 108 -1.38 -2.16 -5.47
C ARG A 108 -1.89 -1.76 -4.07
N ASP A 109 -3.20 -1.58 -3.92
CA ASP A 109 -3.84 -1.20 -2.66
C ASP A 109 -3.63 -2.26 -1.55
N PRO A 110 -2.93 -1.95 -0.44
CA PRO A 110 -2.64 -2.91 0.63
C PRO A 110 -3.86 -3.31 1.45
N TYR A 111 -4.92 -2.49 1.47
CA TYR A 111 -6.13 -2.81 2.21
C TYR A 111 -6.91 -3.97 1.59
N LEU A 112 -6.72 -4.27 0.30
CA LEU A 112 -7.26 -5.51 -0.29
C LEU A 112 -6.69 -6.76 0.37
N ILE A 113 -5.41 -6.72 0.77
CA ILE A 113 -4.73 -7.80 1.48
C ILE A 113 -5.25 -7.86 2.92
N VAL A 114 -5.33 -6.70 3.59
CA VAL A 114 -5.87 -6.59 4.95
C VAL A 114 -7.29 -7.15 5.03
N GLU A 115 -8.17 -6.77 4.10
CA GLU A 115 -9.54 -7.29 4.03
C GLU A 115 -9.57 -8.81 3.88
N ARG A 116 -8.66 -9.41 3.10
CA ARG A 116 -8.55 -10.87 2.96
C ARG A 116 -8.14 -11.52 4.29
N ILE A 117 -7.14 -10.96 4.97
CA ILE A 117 -6.68 -11.46 6.28
C ILE A 117 -7.80 -11.38 7.32
N LEU A 118 -8.58 -10.30 7.33
CA LEU A 118 -9.65 -10.10 8.32
C LEU A 118 -10.88 -10.97 8.05
N LYS A 119 -11.18 -11.26 6.77
CA LYS A 119 -12.34 -12.08 6.38
C LYS A 119 -12.07 -13.58 6.45
N ASP A 120 -10.82 -14.02 6.32
CA ASP A 120 -10.46 -15.45 6.36
C ASP A 120 -10.39 -15.96 7.81
N GLN A 121 -11.23 -16.94 8.14
CA GLN A 121 -11.30 -17.55 9.47
C GLN A 121 -10.01 -18.27 9.88
N ARG A 122 -9.13 -18.63 8.92
CA ARG A 122 -7.84 -19.28 9.19
C ARG A 122 -6.76 -18.28 9.63
N SER A 123 -7.06 -16.98 9.61
CA SER A 123 -6.18 -15.93 10.08
C SER A 123 -5.87 -16.10 11.57
N LYS A 124 -4.59 -15.99 11.93
CA LYS A 124 -4.09 -16.18 13.30
C LYS A 124 -3.48 -14.90 13.83
N VAL A 125 -3.78 -14.58 15.09
CA VAL A 125 -3.05 -13.55 15.85
C VAL A 125 -1.72 -14.14 16.30
N ILE A 126 -0.60 -13.52 15.96
CA ILE A 126 0.74 -13.97 16.34
C ILE A 126 1.40 -13.10 17.41
N LYS A 127 0.93 -11.87 17.59
CA LYS A 127 1.35 -10.95 18.66
C LYS A 127 0.24 -9.94 18.95
N GLU A 128 0.02 -9.63 20.21
CA GLU A 128 -0.87 -8.56 20.67
C GLU A 128 -0.33 -7.94 21.96
N GLU A 129 0.21 -6.73 21.87
CA GLU A 129 0.90 -6.05 22.98
C GLU A 129 0.96 -4.53 22.73
N ASN A 130 0.72 -3.71 23.75
CA ASN A 130 0.89 -2.24 23.71
C ASN A 130 0.25 -1.57 22.47
N GLY A 131 -1.01 -1.90 22.18
CA GLY A 131 -1.74 -1.36 21.02
C GLY A 131 -1.27 -1.90 19.66
N THR A 132 -0.27 -2.78 19.63
CA THR A 132 0.22 -3.46 18.42
C THR A 132 -0.41 -4.84 18.31
N ARG A 133 -0.98 -5.16 17.15
CA ARG A 133 -1.54 -6.48 16.85
C ARG A 133 -1.01 -6.97 15.51
N VAL A 134 -0.55 -8.22 15.45
CA VAL A 134 -0.02 -8.82 14.22
C VAL A 134 -0.87 -10.02 13.84
N LEU A 135 -1.45 -9.97 12.65
CA LEU A 135 -2.23 -11.05 12.04
C LEU A 135 -1.42 -11.73 10.95
N LYS A 136 -1.54 -13.05 10.84
CA LYS A 136 -0.92 -13.86 9.80
C LYS A 136 -1.93 -14.84 9.22
N LEU A 137 -1.98 -14.91 7.90
CA LEU A 137 -2.73 -15.91 7.13
C LEU A 137 -1.76 -16.70 6.27
N TYR A 138 -1.89 -18.02 6.26
CA TYR A 138 -1.04 -18.93 5.49
C TYR A 138 -1.89 -20.02 4.85
N TRP A 139 -1.60 -20.34 3.59
CA TRP A 139 -2.21 -21.47 2.89
C TRP A 139 -1.32 -21.93 1.75
N ASN A 140 -1.53 -23.16 1.30
CA ASN A 140 -0.86 -23.70 0.13
C ASN A 140 -1.87 -23.83 -1.02
N THR A 141 -1.40 -23.61 -2.24
CA THR A 141 -2.07 -24.08 -3.46
C THR A 141 -1.15 -25.06 -4.17
N SER A 142 -1.70 -25.92 -5.01
CA SER A 142 -0.92 -26.90 -5.76
C SER A 142 -1.44 -26.99 -7.18
N GLU A 143 -0.54 -26.92 -8.16
CA GLU A 143 -0.85 -27.02 -9.58
C GLU A 143 -0.03 -28.15 -10.19
N LYS A 144 -0.65 -28.94 -11.07
CA LYS A 144 -0.01 -30.10 -11.70
C LYS A 144 0.40 -29.77 -13.13
N TYR A 145 1.67 -29.99 -13.45
CA TYR A 145 2.25 -29.78 -14.77
C TYR A 145 2.91 -31.07 -15.25
N GLY A 146 2.12 -31.95 -15.88
CA GLY A 146 2.59 -33.27 -16.30
C GLY A 146 2.92 -34.17 -15.10
N PRO A 147 4.17 -34.70 -14.96
CA PRO A 147 4.57 -35.49 -13.80
C PRO A 147 4.90 -34.64 -12.57
N GLU A 148 5.07 -33.32 -12.72
CA GLU A 148 5.50 -32.43 -11.65
C GLU A 148 4.30 -31.79 -10.95
N THR A 149 4.42 -31.62 -9.63
CA THR A 149 3.45 -30.85 -8.84
C THR A 149 4.15 -29.62 -8.28
N VAL A 150 3.66 -28.43 -8.64
CA VAL A 150 4.15 -27.17 -8.06
C VAL A 150 3.27 -26.84 -6.87
N VAL A 151 3.85 -26.81 -5.68
CA VAL A 151 3.22 -26.33 -4.45
C VAL A 151 3.60 -24.87 -4.27
N ILE A 152 2.60 -24.00 -4.10
CA ILE A 152 2.80 -22.57 -3.87
C ILE A 152 2.41 -22.29 -2.42
N HIS A 153 3.36 -21.82 -1.64
CA HIS A 153 3.16 -21.39 -0.26
C HIS A 153 2.82 -19.89 -0.24
N HIS A 154 1.63 -19.56 0.22
CA HIS A 154 1.18 -18.19 0.36
C HIS A 154 1.27 -17.76 1.83
N THR A 155 1.87 -16.61 2.08
CA THR A 155 1.84 -15.97 3.40
C THR A 155 1.40 -14.52 3.27
N LEU A 156 0.38 -14.15 4.04
CA LEU A 156 -0.01 -12.77 4.27
C LEU A 156 0.20 -12.42 5.74
N ARG A 157 0.75 -11.24 6.01
CA ARG A 157 0.91 -10.71 7.37
C ARG A 157 0.52 -9.24 7.38
N ALA A 158 -0.22 -8.83 8.40
CA ALA A 158 -0.57 -7.43 8.63
C ALA A 158 -0.24 -7.04 10.07
N VAL A 159 0.46 -5.92 10.22
CA VAL A 159 0.76 -5.29 11.50
C VAL A 159 -0.18 -4.11 11.68
N PHE A 160 -0.89 -4.10 12.79
CA PHE A 160 -1.78 -3.03 13.20
C PHE A 160 -1.17 -2.31 14.40
N GLN A 161 -1.27 -0.99 14.41
CA GLN A 161 -0.95 -0.14 15.53
C GLN A 161 -2.17 0.71 15.85
N ASN A 162 -2.64 0.66 17.10
CA ASN A 162 -3.84 1.35 17.56
C ASN A 162 -5.05 1.09 16.65
N GLY A 163 -5.23 -0.18 16.26
CA GLY A 163 -6.32 -0.63 15.39
C GLY A 163 -6.19 -0.32 13.89
N SER A 164 -5.15 0.41 13.46
CA SER A 164 -4.94 0.76 12.05
C SER A 164 -3.76 -0.03 11.46
N PRO A 165 -3.86 -0.56 10.22
CA PRO A 165 -2.75 -1.27 9.59
C PRO A 165 -1.61 -0.28 9.25
N VAL A 166 -0.39 -0.64 9.63
CA VAL A 166 0.83 0.17 9.41
C VAL A 166 1.84 -0.54 8.50
N GLU A 167 1.81 -1.86 8.47
CA GLU A 167 2.66 -2.68 7.60
C GLU A 167 1.86 -3.88 7.10
N VAL A 168 1.99 -4.19 5.82
CA VAL A 168 1.43 -5.40 5.20
C VAL A 168 2.53 -6.10 4.44
N TYR A 169 2.54 -7.42 4.54
CA TYR A 169 3.48 -8.30 3.89
C TYR A 169 2.71 -9.38 3.14
N GLU A 170 3.10 -9.63 1.91
CA GLU A 170 2.63 -10.73 1.08
C GLU A 170 3.84 -11.48 0.52
N SER A 171 3.82 -12.80 0.61
CA SER A 171 4.82 -13.63 -0.06
C SER A 171 4.24 -14.86 -0.72
N HIS A 172 4.91 -15.24 -1.80
CA HIS A 172 4.64 -16.43 -2.57
C HIS A 172 5.94 -17.17 -2.82
N THR A 173 5.95 -18.43 -2.44
CA THR A 173 7.10 -19.30 -2.59
C THR A 173 6.69 -20.53 -3.37
N ASN A 174 7.38 -20.80 -4.48
CA ASN A 174 7.11 -21.97 -5.31
C ASN A 174 8.07 -23.12 -4.96
N GLU A 175 7.52 -24.30 -4.73
CA GLU A 175 8.23 -25.55 -4.51
C GLU A 175 7.81 -26.56 -5.60
N ILE A 176 8.76 -27.13 -6.33
CA ILE A 176 8.50 -28.18 -7.31
C ILE A 176 8.70 -29.53 -6.63
N VAL A 177 7.63 -30.30 -6.50
CA VAL A 177 7.64 -31.65 -5.97
C VAL A 177 7.64 -32.62 -7.16
N ASN A 178 8.72 -33.38 -7.31
CA ASN A 178 8.86 -34.44 -8.32
C ASN A 178 9.16 -35.77 -7.63
N ASP A 179 8.62 -36.87 -8.15
CA ASP A 179 8.85 -38.23 -7.62
C ASP A 179 10.24 -38.78 -8.00
N SER A 180 11.05 -38.01 -8.74
CA SER A 180 12.38 -38.39 -9.23
C SER A 180 13.50 -37.60 -8.53
N PRO A 181 14.60 -38.24 -8.09
CA PRO A 181 15.62 -37.66 -7.20
C PRO A 181 16.57 -36.63 -7.83
N SER A 182 16.29 -36.15 -9.04
CA SER A 182 17.21 -35.32 -9.82
C SER A 182 16.49 -34.16 -10.49
N VAL A 183 16.06 -33.15 -9.73
CA VAL A 183 15.53 -31.91 -10.31
C VAL A 183 16.08 -30.71 -9.55
N ILE A 184 16.58 -29.75 -10.33
CA ILE A 184 17.02 -28.43 -9.90
C ILE A 184 15.79 -27.66 -9.39
N VAL A 185 15.79 -27.28 -8.11
CA VAL A 185 14.73 -26.45 -7.52
C VAL A 185 14.93 -25.02 -8.02
N ASP A 186 14.20 -24.61 -9.05
CA ASP A 186 14.09 -23.18 -9.38
C ASP A 186 13.12 -22.54 -8.38
N TYR A 187 13.68 -21.96 -7.33
CA TYR A 187 12.92 -21.35 -6.25
C TYR A 187 12.60 -19.91 -6.63
N VAL A 188 11.34 -19.64 -6.99
CA VAL A 188 10.84 -18.27 -7.11
C VAL A 188 10.15 -17.91 -5.81
N ASP A 189 10.76 -16.98 -5.07
CA ASP A 189 10.16 -16.36 -3.89
C ASP A 189 9.97 -14.89 -4.17
N THR A 190 8.72 -14.45 -4.09
CA THR A 190 8.35 -13.05 -4.25
C THR A 190 7.83 -12.54 -2.93
N ARG A 191 8.35 -11.38 -2.52
CA ARG A 191 8.01 -10.72 -1.26
C ARG A 191 7.61 -9.29 -1.57
N SER A 192 6.40 -8.94 -1.16
CA SER A 192 5.83 -7.60 -1.26
C SER A 192 5.64 -7.03 0.13
N VAL A 193 6.25 -5.88 0.39
CA VAL A 193 6.12 -5.13 1.65
C VAL A 193 5.41 -3.82 1.35
N TYR A 194 4.44 -3.49 2.18
CA TYR A 194 3.72 -2.24 2.16
C TYR A 194 3.88 -1.54 3.49
N THR A 195 4.28 -0.27 3.48
CA THR A 195 4.28 0.59 4.66
C THR A 195 3.18 1.61 4.50
N ILE A 196 2.24 1.65 5.43
CA ILE A 196 1.02 2.47 5.34
C ILE A 196 1.13 3.63 6.32
N ARG A 197 0.75 4.82 5.86
CA ARG A 197 0.61 6.01 6.70
C ARG A 197 -0.73 6.68 6.43
N LYS A 198 -1.45 6.99 7.50
CA LYS A 198 -2.67 7.81 7.43
C LYS A 198 -2.34 9.19 6.85
N THR A 199 -3.27 9.73 6.09
CA THR A 199 -3.21 11.08 5.54
C THR A 199 -4.62 11.59 5.31
N TYR A 200 -4.76 12.77 4.72
CA TYR A 200 -6.05 13.37 4.42
C TYR A 200 -6.36 13.29 2.94
N CYS A 201 -7.65 13.18 2.61
CA CYS A 201 -8.05 13.28 1.23
C CYS A 201 -7.86 14.68 0.68
N TRP A 202 -7.25 14.75 -0.49
CA TRP A 202 -7.13 16.01 -1.21
C TRP A 202 -8.51 16.48 -1.68
N PRO A 203 -8.73 17.80 -1.77
CA PRO A 203 -9.90 18.33 -2.44
C PRO A 203 -10.03 17.74 -3.85
N ASP A 204 -11.25 17.42 -4.27
CA ASP A 204 -11.52 16.66 -5.51
C ASP A 204 -10.86 17.30 -6.76
N ILE A 205 -10.67 18.63 -6.76
CA ILE A 205 -10.00 19.36 -7.84
C ILE A 205 -8.53 18.96 -8.03
N PHE A 206 -7.83 18.63 -6.96
CA PHE A 206 -6.44 18.16 -6.99
C PHE A 206 -6.37 16.66 -7.30
N GLY A 207 -7.33 15.88 -6.81
CA GLY A 207 -7.45 14.44 -7.12
C GLY A 207 -7.68 14.17 -8.61
N ARG A 208 -8.41 15.06 -9.31
CA ARG A 208 -8.63 14.97 -10.76
C ARG A 208 -7.46 15.44 -11.62
N ASN A 209 -6.54 16.22 -11.08
CA ASN A 209 -5.39 16.71 -11.83
C ASN A 209 -4.26 15.67 -11.83
N LYS A 210 -4.27 14.81 -12.86
CA LYS A 210 -3.28 13.73 -13.05
C LYS A 210 -1.83 14.22 -13.00
N THR A 211 -1.53 15.40 -13.52
CA THR A 211 -0.17 15.94 -13.54
C THR A 211 0.31 16.29 -12.14
N VAL A 212 -0.54 16.97 -11.36
CA VAL A 212 -0.21 17.33 -9.96
C VAL A 212 -0.08 16.07 -9.11
N LEU A 213 -0.98 15.11 -9.28
CA LEU A 213 -0.97 13.84 -8.55
C LEU A 213 0.27 13.00 -8.88
N ARG A 214 0.64 12.94 -10.15
CA ARG A 214 1.89 12.27 -10.59
C ARG A 214 3.10 12.92 -9.95
N TRP A 215 3.22 14.25 -10.02
CA TRP A 215 4.35 14.98 -9.47
C TRP A 215 4.47 14.79 -7.95
N TYR A 216 3.35 14.84 -7.24
CA TYR A 216 3.31 14.58 -5.80
C TYR A 216 3.80 13.17 -5.45
N LEU A 217 3.28 12.14 -6.13
CA LEU A 217 3.71 10.77 -5.87
C LEU A 217 5.16 10.53 -6.29
N GLU A 218 5.64 11.17 -7.35
CA GLU A 218 7.06 11.11 -7.74
C GLU A 218 7.98 11.73 -6.67
N LEU A 219 7.58 12.86 -6.07
CA LEU A 219 8.33 13.45 -4.95
C LEU A 219 8.34 12.55 -3.72
N LEU A 220 7.18 11.97 -3.37
CA LEU A 220 7.10 11.00 -2.29
C LEU A 220 8.01 9.81 -2.55
N PHE A 221 7.97 9.24 -3.76
CA PHE A 221 8.79 8.11 -4.17
C PHE A 221 10.29 8.39 -4.03
N LYS A 222 10.75 9.58 -4.45
CA LYS A 222 12.15 10.02 -4.29
C LYS A 222 12.56 10.17 -2.82
N GLY A 223 11.61 10.50 -1.94
CA GLY A 223 11.82 10.60 -0.50
C GLY A 223 11.81 9.26 0.24
N VAL A 224 11.37 8.16 -0.39
CA VAL A 224 11.40 6.82 0.23
C VAL A 224 12.82 6.28 0.20
N SER A 225 13.42 6.13 1.38
CA SER A 225 14.66 5.36 1.54
C SER A 225 14.39 3.91 1.16
N ARG A 226 15.08 3.37 0.16
CA ARG A 226 14.97 1.94 -0.17
C ARG A 226 15.42 1.13 1.06
N PRO A 227 14.61 0.19 1.58
CA PRO A 227 15.10 -0.73 2.59
C PRO A 227 16.31 -1.48 2.01
N SER A 228 17.43 -1.40 2.73
CA SER A 228 18.70 -2.07 2.43
C SER A 228 18.61 -3.57 2.62
#